data_AF-A0A924XSG5-F1
#
_entry.id   AF-A0A924XSG5-F1
#
_cell.length_a   1.000
_cell.length_b   1.000
_cell.length_c   1.000
_cell.angle_alpha   90.00
_cell.angle_beta   90.00
_cell.angle_gamma   90.00
#
_symmetry.space_group_name_H-M   'P 1'
#
loop_
_entity.id
_entity.type
_entity.pdbx_description
1 polymer ?
#
loop_
_entity_poly.entity_id
_entity_poly.type
_entity_poly.pdbx_seq_one_letter_code
_entity_poly.pdbx_strand_id
1 'polypeptide(L)' 'ADGGRVLTVCGTGADLAAARAVAYAAVAQVPWRDGAFRSDIGLDRG' A
#
# COMPACT_ATOMS: atom_id res chain seq x y z
N ALA A 1 -4.65 -20.06 13.26
CA ALA A 1 -3.80 -19.57 12.15
C ALA A 1 -4.10 -18.10 12.03
N ASP A 2 -3.44 -17.30 12.87
CA ASP A 2 -4.01 -16.03 13.32
C ASP A 2 -3.34 -14.90 12.52
N GLY A 3 -3.53 -14.98 11.20
CA GLY A 3 -2.74 -14.26 10.21
C GLY A 3 -2.87 -12.74 10.34
N GLY A 4 -1.90 -12.09 11.00
CA GLY A 4 -1.81 -10.63 11.11
C GLY A 4 -1.53 -9.90 9.79
N ARG A 5 -1.25 -10.62 8.70
CA ARG A 5 -1.18 -10.07 7.34
C ARG A 5 -2.17 -10.81 6.46
N VAL A 6 -2.99 -10.06 5.74
CA VAL A 6 -4.13 -10.63 5.00
C VAL A 6 -3.95 -10.50 3.49
N LEU A 7 -3.47 -9.34 3.01
CA LEU A 7 -3.17 -9.12 1.60
C LEU A 7 -2.00 -8.13 1.44
N THR A 8 -1.48 -8.07 0.22
CA THR A 8 -0.51 -7.06 -0.22
C THR A 8 -1.04 -6.40 -1.49
N VAL A 9 -0.96 -5.06 -1.55
CA VAL A 9 -1.23 -4.29 -2.77
C VAL A 9 0.10 -3.84 -3.37
N CYS A 10 0.31 -4.12 -4.65
CA CYS A 10 1.49 -3.72 -5.40
C CYS A 10 1.07 -2.78 -6.53
N GLY A 11 1.76 -1.65 -6.67
CA GLY A 11 1.65 -0.76 -7.83
C GLY A 11 2.90 -0.85 -8.70
N THR A 12 2.75 -0.74 -10.01
CA THR A 12 3.84 -0.68 -10.98
C THR A 12 3.86 0.67 -11.67
N GLY A 13 5.05 1.16 -12.01
CA GLY A 13 5.26 2.48 -12.61
C GLY A 13 6.68 2.64 -13.13
N ALA A 14 6.93 3.71 -13.88
CA ALA A 14 8.25 3.99 -14.46
C ALA A 14 9.32 4.30 -13.40
N ASP A 15 8.89 4.71 -12.20
CA ASP A 15 9.73 4.99 -11.05
C ASP A 15 9.01 4.64 -9.74
N LEU A 16 9.70 4.84 -8.62
CA LEU A 16 9.17 4.57 -7.29
C LEU A 16 7.95 5.44 -6.95
N ALA A 17 7.94 6.71 -7.36
CA ALA A 17 6.87 7.64 -7.05
C ALA A 17 5.56 7.24 -7.77
N ALA A 18 5.67 6.89 -9.06
CA ALA A 18 4.57 6.38 -9.87
C ALA A 18 4.03 5.05 -9.34
N ALA A 19 4.92 4.08 -9.06
CA ALA A 19 4.54 2.79 -8.49
C ALA A 19 3.82 2.96 -7.14
N ARG A 20 4.32 3.85 -6.28
CA ARG A 20 3.73 4.17 -4.98
C ARG A 20 2.34 4.81 -5.14
N ALA A 21 2.18 5.76 -6.06
CA ALA A 21 0.89 6.41 -6.31
C ALA A 21 -0.18 5.39 -6.74
N VAL A 22 0.16 4.47 -7.65
CA VAL A 22 -0.73 3.39 -8.09
C VAL A 22 -1.10 2.48 -6.92
N ALA A 23 -0.12 2.08 -6.10
CA ALA A 23 -0.36 1.21 -4.96
C ALA A 23 -1.36 1.82 -3.97
N TYR A 24 -1.16 3.08 -3.56
CA TYR A 24 -2.04 3.74 -2.59
C TYR A 24 -3.41 4.13 -3.17
N ALA A 25 -3.50 4.41 -4.48
CA ALA A 25 -4.79 4.57 -5.14
C ALA A 25 -5.61 3.28 -5.11
N ALA A 26 -4.97 2.12 -5.31
CA ALA A 26 -5.63 0.81 -5.21
C ALA A 26 -6.01 0.44 -3.77
N VAL A 27 -5.17 0.78 -2.77
CA VAL A 27 -5.52 0.59 -1.35
C VAL A 27 -6.81 1.33 -0.97
N ALA A 28 -7.01 2.56 -1.48
CA ALA A 28 -8.23 3.34 -1.21
C ALA A 28 -9.52 2.69 -1.75
N GLN A 29 -9.41 1.73 -2.67
CA GLN A 29 -10.54 1.00 -3.24
C GLN A 29 -10.88 -0.29 -2.47
N VAL A 30 -10.14 -0.61 -1.40
CA VAL A 30 -10.40 -1.78 -0.56
C VAL A 30 -11.21 -1.33 0.67
N PRO A 31 -12.56 -1.46 0.66
CA PRO A 31 -13.36 -1.13 1.83
C PRO A 31 -13.10 -2.14 2.94
N TRP A 32 -12.35 -1.71 3.95
CA TRP A 32 -12.05 -2.52 5.12
C TRP A 32 -12.10 -1.68 6.40
N ARG A 33 -13.17 -1.88 7.16
CA ARG A 33 -13.46 -1.16 8.41
C ARG A 33 -12.34 -1.21 9.45
N ASP A 34 -11.78 -2.38 9.71
CA ASP A 34 -10.75 -2.60 10.73
C ASP A 34 -9.36 -2.89 10.11
N GLY A 35 -9.15 -2.48 8.86
CA GLY A 35 -7.90 -2.68 8.14
C GLY A 35 -6.83 -1.68 8.58
N ALA A 36 -5.59 -2.15 8.73
CA ALA A 36 -4.44 -1.31 9.04
C ALA A 36 -3.33 -1.52 8.00
N PHE A 37 -2.72 -0.42 7.55
CA PHE A 37 -1.59 -0.44 6.62
C PHE A 37 -0.70 0.79 6.82
N ARG A 38 0.55 0.70 6.37
CA ARG A 38 1.52 1.81 6.41
C ARG A 38 1.27 2.78 5.25
N SER A 39 1.33 4.09 5.50
CA SER A 39 1.22 5.14 4.48
C SER A 39 2.57 5.71 4.00
N ASP A 40 3.68 5.25 4.57
CA ASP A 40 5.03 5.79 4.38
C ASP A 40 5.96 4.86 3.58
N ILE A 41 5.42 3.83 2.93
CA ILE A 41 6.23 2.91 2.12
C ILE A 41 6.80 3.68 0.93
N GLY A 42 8.12 3.59 0.74
CA GLY A 42 8.83 4.24 -0.37
C GLY A 42 9.05 5.74 -0.20
N LEU A 43 8.83 6.30 0.99
CA LEU A 43 9.25 7.67 1.31
C LEU A 43 10.66 7.66 1.88
N ASP A 44 11.51 8.54 1.36
CA ASP A 44 12.80 8.84 1.98
C ASP A 44 12.58 9.52 3.33
N ARG A 45 13.40 9.17 4.33
CA ARG A 45 13.32 9.73 5.68
C ARG A 45 14.29 10.89 5.93
N GLY A 46 15.13 11.22 4.94
CA GLY A 46 16.18 12.22 5.07
C GLY A 46 17.35 11.73 5.90
#